data_AF-A0A0C3I970-F1
#
_entry.id   AF-A0A0C3I970-F1
#
_cell.length_a   1.000
_cell.length_b   1.000
_cell.length_c   1.000
_cell.angle_alpha   90.00
_cell.angle_beta   90.00
_cell.angle_gamma   90.00
#
_symmetry.space_group_name_H-M   'P 1'
#
loop_
_entity.id
_entity.type
_entity.pdbx_description
1 polymer ?
#
loop_
_entity_poly.entity_id
_entity_poly.type
_entity_poly.pdbx_seq_one_letter_code
_entity_poly.pdbx_strand_id
1 'polypeptide(L)'
;AVKDGYEWLWIDTCCIDKRSSSELSEAINSMFRWYRDAQVCYAYLNDVDESDIPTGRDYHWFPDGSCGWTLQELIAPKQVEYFNEDWVSIGNKQDLASRLQRITGIPAKVLRVGLAAKRLCVAQIMSWGAEWETTRLEDRAYSLIGLFGVNMPMLYGEVKKAFQRLQWEIIRVSNDQSIFAW
;
A
#
# COMPACT_ATOMS: atom_id res chain seq x y z
N ALA A 1 -15.59 -12.66 -3.02
CA ALA A 1 -15.26 -13.53 -1.86
C ALA A 1 -16.13 -14.79 -1.83
N VAL A 2 -17.34 -14.78 -1.25
CA VAL A 2 -18.20 -15.99 -1.19
C VAL A 2 -18.52 -16.55 -2.58
N LYS A 3 -18.83 -15.67 -3.55
CA LYS A 3 -19.03 -16.03 -4.97
C LYS A 3 -17.82 -16.75 -5.59
N ASP A 4 -16.63 -16.48 -5.07
CA ASP A 4 -15.36 -17.03 -5.56
C ASP A 4 -14.88 -18.23 -4.70
N GLY A 5 -15.71 -18.69 -3.76
CA GLY A 5 -15.44 -19.87 -2.93
C GLY A 5 -14.56 -19.63 -1.70
N TYR A 6 -14.34 -18.38 -1.30
CA TYR A 6 -13.54 -18.08 -0.10
C TYR A 6 -14.40 -18.09 1.19
N GLU A 7 -13.93 -18.83 2.19
CA GLU A 7 -14.57 -18.96 3.51
C GLU A 7 -14.21 -17.81 4.46
N TRP A 8 -13.00 -17.26 4.31
CA TRP A 8 -12.45 -16.24 5.20
C TRP A 8 -12.17 -14.95 4.43
N LEU A 9 -12.50 -13.83 5.05
CA LEU A 9 -12.19 -12.49 4.56
C LEU A 9 -11.54 -11.70 5.69
N TRP A 10 -10.55 -10.88 5.33
CA TRP A 10 -9.91 -9.95 6.24
C TRP A 10 -10.12 -8.53 5.70
N ILE A 11 -10.54 -7.63 6.58
CA ILE A 11 -10.73 -6.20 6.30
C ILE A 11 -10.15 -5.45 7.49
N ASP A 12 -9.21 -4.54 7.26
CA ASP A 12 -8.50 -3.78 8.29
C ASP A 12 -9.44 -3.06 9.28
N THR A 13 -10.56 -2.52 8.77
CA THR A 13 -11.55 -1.79 9.56
C THR A 13 -12.37 -2.68 10.49
N CYS A 14 -12.55 -3.96 10.16
CA CYS A 14 -13.35 -4.90 10.94
C CYS A 14 -12.50 -5.90 11.75
N CYS A 15 -11.31 -6.23 11.27
CA CYS A 15 -10.49 -7.32 11.78
C CYS A 15 -9.30 -6.86 12.64
N ILE A 16 -9.12 -5.54 12.82
CA ILE A 16 -8.10 -4.99 13.72
C ILE A 16 -8.82 -4.23 14.85
N ASP A 17 -8.64 -4.68 16.09
CA ASP A 17 -9.02 -3.88 17.25
C ASP A 17 -8.06 -2.69 17.44
N LYS A 18 -8.46 -1.54 16.90
CA LYS A 18 -7.71 -0.28 17.03
C LYS A 18 -7.66 0.26 18.47
N ARG A 19 -8.39 -0.33 19.42
CA ARG A 19 -8.34 0.02 20.86
C ARG A 19 -7.20 -0.69 21.59
N SER A 20 -6.74 -1.82 21.05
CA SER A 20 -5.62 -2.59 21.57
C SER A 20 -4.33 -2.16 20.88
N SER A 21 -3.46 -1.43 21.58
CA SER A 21 -2.20 -0.95 21.00
C SER A 21 -1.26 -2.09 20.59
N SER A 22 -1.27 -3.21 21.32
CA SER A 22 -0.49 -4.40 20.98
C SER A 22 -1.01 -5.07 19.71
N GLU A 23 -2.33 -5.23 19.58
CA GLU A 23 -2.94 -5.82 18.39
C GLU A 23 -2.75 -4.93 17.16
N LEU A 24 -2.99 -3.62 17.31
CA LEU A 24 -2.76 -2.66 16.24
C LEU A 24 -1.31 -2.69 15.75
N SER A 25 -0.35 -2.75 16.67
CA SER A 25 1.07 -2.86 16.32
C SER A 25 1.37 -4.18 15.61
N GLU A 26 0.86 -5.31 16.09
CA GLU A 26 1.06 -6.61 15.43
C GLU A 26 0.44 -6.63 14.04
N ALA A 27 -0.76 -6.08 13.90
CA ALA A 27 -1.49 -6.01 12.65
C ALA A 27 -0.76 -5.17 11.60
N ILE A 28 -0.33 -3.95 11.94
CA ILE A 28 0.38 -3.08 10.99
C ILE A 28 1.72 -3.71 10.57
N ASN A 29 2.47 -4.33 11.49
CA ASN A 29 3.72 -5.03 11.15
C ASN A 29 3.48 -6.31 10.31
N SER A 30 2.28 -6.89 10.36
CA SER A 30 1.92 -8.10 9.60
C SER A 30 1.20 -7.81 8.29
N MET A 31 0.70 -6.59 8.10
CA MET A 31 -0.22 -6.23 7.03
C MET A 31 0.32 -6.52 5.64
N PHE A 32 1.58 -6.15 5.35
CA PHE A 32 2.21 -6.48 4.06
C PHE A 32 2.22 -7.99 3.79
N ARG A 33 2.50 -8.80 4.81
CA ARG A 33 2.53 -10.26 4.69
C ARG A 33 1.12 -10.79 4.39
N TRP A 34 0.12 -10.30 5.10
CA TRP A 34 -1.27 -10.69 4.88
C TRP A 34 -1.72 -10.38 3.46
N TYR A 35 -1.44 -9.18 2.96
CA TYR A 35 -1.73 -8.81 1.57
C TYR A 35 -0.96 -9.65 0.54
N ARG A 36 0.33 -9.90 0.79
CA ARG A 36 1.17 -10.72 -0.10
C ARG A 36 0.72 -12.17 -0.21
N ASP A 37 0.29 -12.74 0.91
CA ASP A 37 -0.05 -14.16 1.04
C ASP A 37 -1.55 -14.43 0.85
N ALA A 38 -2.38 -13.39 0.72
CA ALA A 38 -3.77 -13.49 0.29
C ALA A 38 -3.89 -14.14 -1.10
N GLN A 39 -4.92 -14.95 -1.28
CA GLN A 39 -5.24 -15.56 -2.58
C GLN A 39 -5.67 -14.50 -3.59
N VAL A 40 -6.51 -13.57 -3.15
CA VAL A 40 -7.00 -12.41 -3.92
C VAL A 40 -7.31 -11.27 -2.96
N CYS A 41 -7.08 -10.05 -3.40
CA CYS A 41 -7.58 -8.85 -2.74
C CYS A 41 -8.67 -8.21 -3.59
N TYR A 42 -9.73 -7.74 -2.95
CA TYR A 42 -10.81 -7.03 -3.64
C TYR A 42 -10.68 -5.55 -3.33
N ALA A 43 -10.67 -4.72 -4.35
CA ALA A 43 -10.59 -3.28 -4.24
C ALA A 43 -11.92 -2.66 -4.66
N TYR A 44 -12.63 -2.09 -3.70
CA TYR A 44 -13.87 -1.35 -3.93
C TYR A 44 -13.57 0.14 -3.98
N LEU A 45 -14.02 0.80 -5.05
CA LEU A 45 -13.72 2.18 -5.35
C LEU A 45 -15.03 2.95 -5.45
N ASN A 46 -15.36 3.66 -4.39
CA ASN A 46 -16.66 4.32 -4.20
C ASN A 46 -16.82 5.65 -4.95
N ASP A 47 -15.75 6.12 -5.59
CA ASP A 47 -15.63 7.40 -6.30
C ASP A 47 -15.49 7.20 -7.82
N VAL A 48 -15.83 6.00 -8.30
CA VAL A 48 -15.68 5.57 -9.68
C VAL A 48 -17.03 5.11 -10.16
N ASP A 49 -17.62 5.89 -11.07
CA ASP A 49 -18.91 5.61 -11.71
C ASP A 49 -18.73 4.76 -12.98
N GLU A 50 -17.66 5.01 -13.75
CA GLU A 50 -17.37 4.31 -15.00
C GLU A 50 -16.78 2.91 -14.80
N SER A 51 -17.02 2.02 -15.78
CA SER A 51 -16.38 0.71 -15.87
C SER A 51 -14.88 0.76 -16.22
N ASP A 52 -14.24 1.93 -16.06
CA ASP A 52 -12.88 2.16 -16.51
C ASP A 52 -12.11 3.14 -15.58
N ILE A 53 -10.81 2.90 -15.39
CA ILE A 53 -9.97 3.78 -14.54
C ILE A 53 -9.61 5.07 -15.32
N PRO A 54 -9.88 6.28 -14.80
CA PRO A 54 -9.61 7.52 -15.53
C PRO A 54 -8.22 7.55 -16.18
N THR A 55 -8.17 7.85 -17.48
CA THR A 55 -6.91 7.91 -18.23
C THR A 55 -6.16 9.23 -18.10
N GLY A 56 -6.71 10.21 -17.37
CA GLY A 56 -6.06 11.50 -17.13
C GLY A 56 -5.19 11.49 -15.87
N ARG A 57 -4.31 12.50 -15.76
CA ARG A 57 -3.83 12.97 -14.45
C ARG A 57 -4.88 13.85 -13.76
N ASP A 58 -6.08 14.03 -14.31
CA ASP A 58 -7.10 14.86 -13.67
C ASP A 58 -7.58 14.18 -12.39
N TYR A 59 -7.20 14.83 -11.30
CA TYR A 59 -7.04 14.29 -9.96
C TYR A 59 -8.37 14.22 -9.22
N HIS A 60 -9.10 13.10 -9.33
CA HIS A 60 -10.06 12.68 -8.31
C HIS A 60 -9.96 11.19 -7.92
N TRP A 61 -9.00 10.43 -8.48
CA TRP A 61 -8.69 9.05 -8.05
C TRP A 61 -7.74 8.99 -6.84
N PHE A 62 -7.00 10.08 -6.59
CA PHE A 62 -6.14 10.28 -5.40
C PHE A 62 -6.25 11.72 -4.83
N PRO A 63 -7.43 12.30 -4.61
CA PRO A 63 -7.51 13.62 -4.00
C PRO A 63 -7.22 13.48 -2.50
N ASP A 64 -6.19 14.18 -2.02
CA ASP A 64 -5.94 14.48 -0.61
C ASP A 64 -5.94 13.28 0.36
N GLY A 65 -5.15 12.24 0.08
CA GLY A 65 -4.83 11.23 1.11
C GLY A 65 -6.02 10.49 1.73
N SER A 66 -7.18 10.55 1.06
CA SER A 66 -8.46 9.99 1.51
C SER A 66 -8.81 8.68 0.82
N CYS A 67 -8.09 8.36 -0.27
CA CYS A 67 -8.14 7.03 -0.86
C CYS A 67 -7.29 6.12 0.02
N GLY A 68 -7.95 5.31 0.85
CA GLY A 68 -7.36 4.52 1.95
C GLY A 68 -6.35 3.44 1.56
N TRP A 69 -5.77 3.50 0.37
CA TRP A 69 -4.75 2.58 -0.10
C TRP A 69 -3.41 2.94 0.51
N THR A 70 -2.87 2.08 1.38
CA THR A 70 -1.44 2.13 1.69
C THR A 70 -0.62 1.55 0.53
N LEU A 71 0.64 1.96 0.36
CA LEU A 71 1.53 1.37 -0.64
C LEU A 71 1.65 -0.16 -0.51
N GLN A 72 1.45 -0.68 0.70
CA GLN A 72 1.45 -2.11 0.99
C GLN A 72 0.29 -2.80 0.30
N GLU A 73 -0.93 -2.24 0.36
CA GLU A 73 -2.11 -2.77 -0.31
C GLU A 73 -1.97 -2.79 -1.82
N LEU A 74 -1.30 -1.78 -2.38
CA LEU A 74 -1.09 -1.70 -3.81
C LEU A 74 0.02 -2.64 -4.29
N ILE A 75 1.14 -2.73 -3.58
CA ILE A 75 2.33 -3.46 -4.05
C ILE A 75 2.31 -4.93 -3.62
N ALA A 76 1.91 -5.24 -2.39
CA ALA A 76 2.10 -6.56 -1.79
C ALA A 76 1.27 -7.67 -2.45
N PRO A 77 -0.03 -7.49 -2.74
CA PRO A 77 -0.85 -8.56 -3.31
C PRO A 77 -0.40 -8.97 -4.70
N LYS A 78 -0.45 -10.28 -4.96
CA LYS A 78 -0.20 -10.84 -6.29
C LYS A 78 -1.39 -10.64 -7.24
N GLN A 79 -2.61 -10.70 -6.69
CA GLN A 79 -3.86 -10.54 -7.41
C GLN A 79 -4.73 -9.51 -6.68
N VAL A 80 -5.22 -8.52 -7.44
CA VAL A 80 -6.23 -7.57 -6.96
C VAL A 80 -7.29 -7.44 -8.04
N GLU A 81 -8.55 -7.59 -7.67
CA GLU A 81 -9.72 -7.36 -8.51
C GLU A 81 -10.35 -6.02 -8.12
N TYR A 82 -10.50 -5.12 -9.09
CA TYR A 82 -11.02 -3.77 -8.87
C TYR A 82 -12.49 -3.69 -9.25
N PHE A 83 -13.28 -3.04 -8.40
CA PHE A 83 -14.71 -2.83 -8.54
C PHE A 83 -15.04 -1.36 -8.35
N ASN A 84 -15.99 -0.88 -9.15
CA ASN A 84 -16.53 0.48 -9.05
C ASN A 84 -17.60 0.57 -7.93
N GLU A 85 -18.25 1.73 -7.79
CA GLU A 85 -19.26 1.97 -6.75
C GLU A 85 -20.48 1.03 -6.87
N ASP A 86 -20.80 0.59 -8.09
CA ASP A 86 -21.89 -0.35 -8.40
C ASP A 86 -21.47 -1.83 -8.28
N TRP A 87 -20.29 -2.13 -7.74
CA TRP A 87 -19.70 -3.48 -7.69
C TRP A 87 -19.50 -4.12 -9.07
N VAL A 88 -19.35 -3.31 -10.12
CA VAL A 88 -19.00 -3.75 -11.47
C VAL A 88 -17.48 -3.91 -11.55
N SER A 89 -17.04 -5.04 -12.07
CA SER A 89 -15.62 -5.34 -12.27
C SER A 89 -15.00 -4.36 -13.29
N ILE A 90 -14.01 -3.60 -12.86
CA ILE A 90 -13.19 -2.71 -13.69
C ILE A 90 -12.04 -3.49 -14.35
N GLY A 91 -11.52 -4.49 -13.65
CA GLY A 91 -10.42 -5.35 -14.11
C GLY A 91 -9.45 -5.70 -13.01
N ASN A 92 -8.39 -6.43 -13.35
CA ASN A 92 -7.39 -6.87 -12.38
C ASN A 92 -6.12 -6.01 -12.42
N LYS A 93 -5.31 -6.14 -11.37
CA LYS A 93 -4.02 -5.43 -11.20
C LYS A 93 -3.05 -5.60 -12.36
N GLN A 94 -3.01 -6.77 -13.00
CA GLN A 94 -2.06 -7.06 -14.09
C GLN A 94 -2.39 -6.24 -15.33
N ASP A 95 -3.67 -6.17 -15.66
CA ASP A 95 -4.22 -5.42 -16.79
C ASP A 95 -4.10 -3.91 -16.55
N LEU A 96 -4.36 -3.48 -15.30
CA LEU A 96 -4.37 -2.07 -14.92
C LEU A 96 -2.98 -1.51 -14.59
N ALA A 97 -1.93 -2.35 -14.49
CA ALA A 97 -0.59 -1.95 -14.05
C ALA A 97 0.01 -0.78 -14.85
N SER A 98 -0.19 -0.73 -16.17
CA SER A 98 0.31 0.37 -17.01
C SER A 98 -0.37 1.71 -16.68
N ARG A 99 -1.66 1.67 -16.32
CA ARG A 99 -2.44 2.85 -15.94
C ARG A 99 -2.08 3.28 -14.53
N LEU A 100 -2.05 2.33 -13.60
CA LEU A 100 -1.61 2.54 -12.22
C LEU A 100 -0.19 3.13 -12.16
N GLN A 101 0.73 2.72 -13.04
CA GLN A 101 2.06 3.35 -13.13
C GLN A 101 1.98 4.85 -13.46
N ARG A 102 1.12 5.23 -14.40
CA ARG A 102 0.98 6.65 -14.78
C ARG A 102 0.41 7.49 -13.65
N ILE A 103 -0.47 6.92 -12.84
CA ILE A 103 -1.13 7.63 -11.74
C ILE A 103 -0.23 7.67 -10.50
N THR A 104 0.36 6.55 -10.13
CA THR A 104 1.13 6.40 -8.87
C THR A 104 2.62 6.64 -9.00
N GLY A 105 3.16 6.66 -10.22
CA GLY A 105 4.60 6.68 -10.49
C GLY A 105 5.32 5.35 -10.22
N ILE A 106 4.64 4.35 -9.67
CA ILE A 106 5.21 3.03 -9.35
C ILE A 106 5.37 2.24 -10.65
N PRO A 107 6.56 1.70 -10.97
CA PRO A 107 6.76 0.95 -12.21
C PRO A 107 5.76 -0.21 -12.35
N ALA A 108 5.15 -0.37 -13.53
CA ALA A 108 4.19 -1.43 -13.83
C ALA A 108 4.77 -2.82 -13.52
N LYS A 109 6.08 -3.00 -13.70
CA LYS A 109 6.76 -4.24 -13.31
C LYS A 109 6.65 -4.51 -11.80
N VAL A 110 6.86 -3.49 -10.95
CA VAL A 110 6.71 -3.59 -9.50
C VAL A 110 5.26 -3.88 -9.13
N LEU A 111 4.30 -3.24 -9.80
CA LEU A 111 2.89 -3.54 -9.58
C LEU A 111 2.58 -5.01 -9.94
N ARG A 112 3.05 -5.49 -11.08
CA ARG A 112 2.76 -6.87 -11.55
C ARG A 112 3.42 -7.97 -10.73
N VAL A 113 4.69 -7.80 -10.34
CA VAL A 113 5.48 -8.87 -9.68
C VAL A 113 5.86 -8.59 -8.24
N GLY A 114 5.41 -7.45 -7.68
CA GLY A 114 5.79 -6.98 -6.36
C GLY A 114 7.27 -6.56 -6.27
N LEU A 115 7.80 -6.61 -5.05
CA LEU A 115 9.19 -6.21 -4.75
C LEU A 115 10.24 -7.21 -5.25
N ALA A 116 9.83 -8.37 -5.78
CA ALA A 116 10.74 -9.32 -6.43
C ALA A 116 11.29 -8.79 -7.78
N ALA A 117 10.82 -7.63 -8.25
CA ALA A 117 11.42 -6.93 -9.36
C ALA A 117 12.92 -6.64 -9.08
N LYS A 118 13.83 -7.21 -9.89
CA LYS A 118 15.27 -7.02 -9.74
C LYS A 118 15.67 -5.53 -9.66
N ARG A 119 16.52 -5.20 -8.68
CA ARG A 119 17.26 -3.93 -8.50
C ARG A 119 16.43 -2.72 -8.05
N LEU A 120 15.56 -2.87 -7.05
CA LEU A 120 14.97 -1.72 -6.36
C LEU A 120 15.96 -1.21 -5.30
N CYS A 121 16.33 0.07 -5.35
CA CYS A 121 17.09 0.71 -4.28
C CYS A 121 16.16 1.33 -3.24
N VAL A 122 16.70 1.60 -2.06
CA VAL A 122 15.96 2.22 -0.96
C VAL A 122 15.34 3.54 -1.39
N ALA A 123 16.09 4.40 -2.09
CA ALA A 123 15.56 5.68 -2.56
C ALA A 123 14.32 5.53 -3.44
N GLN A 124 14.35 4.55 -4.32
CA GLN A 124 13.25 4.32 -5.26
C GLN A 124 11.98 3.84 -4.53
N ILE A 125 12.11 3.01 -3.50
CA ILE A 125 10.95 2.59 -2.69
C ILE A 125 10.44 3.76 -1.85
N MET A 126 11.34 4.55 -1.26
CA MET A 126 10.97 5.74 -0.48
C MET A 126 10.27 6.80 -1.33
N SER A 127 10.67 6.97 -2.60
CA SER A 127 10.09 7.97 -3.48
C SER A 127 8.63 7.68 -3.83
N TRP A 128 8.19 6.41 -3.81
CA TRP A 128 6.78 6.06 -4.04
C TRP A 128 5.84 6.60 -2.97
N GLY A 129 6.34 6.81 -1.74
CA GLY A 129 5.59 7.44 -0.66
C GLY A 129 5.93 8.91 -0.46
N ALA A 130 6.69 9.52 -1.38
CA ALA A 130 7.22 10.87 -1.17
C ALA A 130 6.15 11.95 -1.34
N GLU A 131 5.28 11.78 -2.34
CA GLU A 131 4.24 12.73 -2.75
C GLU A 131 2.87 12.40 -2.15
N TRP A 132 2.75 11.32 -1.38
CA TRP A 132 1.46 10.89 -0.83
C TRP A 132 1.12 11.68 0.43
N GLU A 133 -0.05 12.32 0.43
CA GLU A 133 -0.62 12.93 1.62
C GLU A 133 -1.29 11.87 2.50
N THR A 134 -1.08 11.94 3.81
CA THR A 134 -1.70 11.02 4.77
C THR A 134 -2.41 11.82 5.85
N THR A 135 -3.54 11.31 6.35
CA THR A 135 -4.31 11.97 7.42
C THR A 135 -3.47 12.18 8.68
N ARG A 136 -2.61 11.21 9.02
CA ARG A 136 -1.59 11.35 10.07
C ARG A 136 -0.21 11.27 9.46
N LEU A 137 0.68 12.16 9.89
CA LEU A 137 2.03 12.26 9.35
C LEU A 137 2.85 10.97 9.59
N GLU A 138 2.62 10.29 10.70
CA GLU A 138 3.23 9.00 11.01
C GLU A 138 2.77 7.85 10.10
N ASP A 139 1.55 7.90 9.54
CA ASP A 139 1.05 6.83 8.66
C ASP A 139 1.85 6.74 7.36
N ARG A 140 2.53 7.82 6.95
CA ARG A 140 3.48 7.81 5.84
C ARG A 140 4.67 6.89 6.11
N ALA A 141 5.14 6.82 7.36
CA ALA A 141 6.21 5.89 7.73
C ALA A 141 5.66 4.46 7.78
N TYR A 142 4.49 4.28 8.39
CA TYR A 142 3.87 2.96 8.57
C TYR A 142 3.45 2.32 7.25
N SER A 143 3.05 3.09 6.24
CA SER A 143 2.74 2.56 4.90
C SER A 143 3.97 2.00 4.17
N LEU A 144 5.19 2.29 4.62
CA LEU A 144 6.44 1.86 3.99
C LEU A 144 7.12 0.67 4.71
N ILE A 145 6.82 0.42 5.99
CA ILE A 145 7.57 -0.57 6.80
C ILE A 145 7.59 -1.95 6.15
N GLY A 146 6.45 -2.38 5.61
CA GLY A 146 6.29 -3.67 4.98
C GLY A 146 7.06 -3.80 3.67
N LEU A 147 7.26 -2.68 2.95
CA LEU A 147 8.07 -2.67 1.73
C LEU A 147 9.55 -2.90 2.03
N PHE A 148 10.02 -2.45 3.18
CA PHE A 148 11.40 -2.65 3.64
C PHE A 148 11.57 -3.92 4.48
N GLY A 149 10.47 -4.61 4.81
CA GLY A 149 10.50 -5.79 5.67
C GLY A 149 11.01 -5.50 7.09
N VAL A 150 10.82 -4.27 7.56
CA VAL A 150 11.23 -3.84 8.91
C VAL A 150 10.03 -3.84 9.85
N ASN A 151 10.30 -4.04 11.13
CA ASN A 151 9.28 -3.93 12.17
C ASN A 151 9.57 -2.73 13.06
N MET A 152 8.54 -2.00 13.46
CA MET A 152 8.68 -0.89 14.40
C MET A 152 7.43 -0.73 15.28
N PRO A 153 7.57 -0.26 16.53
CA PRO A 153 6.42 0.12 17.36
C PRO A 153 5.61 1.28 16.78
N MET A 154 4.28 1.18 16.81
CA MET A 154 3.36 2.23 16.36
C MET A 154 3.14 3.27 17.46
N LEU A 155 3.86 4.38 17.41
CA LEU A 155 3.79 5.46 18.40
C LEU A 155 3.07 6.68 17.80
N TYR A 156 1.74 6.68 17.86
CA TYR A 156 0.93 7.82 17.40
C TYR A 156 1.22 9.09 18.21
N GLY A 157 1.35 10.22 17.51
CA GLY A 157 1.75 11.51 18.10
C GLY A 157 3.25 11.82 18.04
N GLU A 158 4.07 10.93 17.45
CA GLU A 158 5.49 11.19 17.24
C GLU A 158 5.80 12.01 15.97
N VAL A 159 4.81 12.15 15.08
CA VAL A 159 4.84 12.99 13.87
C VAL A 159 6.06 12.65 12.99
N LYS A 160 6.99 13.61 12.80
CA LYS A 160 8.18 13.42 11.95
C LYS A 160 9.16 12.38 12.50
N LYS A 161 9.08 12.04 13.79
CA LYS A 161 9.98 11.05 14.40
C LYS A 161 9.70 9.62 13.91
N ALA A 162 8.46 9.32 13.50
CA ALA A 162 8.10 8.02 12.93
C ALA A 162 8.95 7.73 11.68
N PHE A 163 9.06 8.74 10.80
CA PHE A 163 9.82 8.62 9.57
C PHE A 163 11.32 8.49 9.81
N GLN A 164 11.86 9.21 10.81
CA GLN A 164 13.26 9.02 11.23
C GLN A 164 13.50 7.59 11.72
N ARG A 165 12.62 7.05 12.56
CA ARG A 165 12.72 5.66 13.03
C ARG A 165 12.65 4.64 11.89
N LEU A 166 11.78 4.86 10.91
CA LEU A 166 11.77 4.04 9.69
C LEU A 166 13.16 4.04 9.03
N GLN A 167 13.76 5.22 8.82
CA GLN A 167 15.11 5.31 8.24
C GLN A 167 16.16 4.55 9.08
N TRP A 168 16.11 4.67 10.41
CA TRP A 168 16.99 3.92 11.31
C TRP A 168 16.82 2.41 11.14
N GLU A 169 15.59 1.89 11.10
CA GLU A 169 15.37 0.46 10.91
C GLU A 169 15.84 -0.02 9.53
N ILE A 170 15.66 0.78 8.47
CA ILE A 170 16.17 0.45 7.12
C ILE A 170 17.70 0.37 7.14
N ILE A 171 18.40 1.34 7.74
CA ILE A 171 19.87 1.35 7.81
C ILE A 171 20.40 0.14 8.58
N ARG A 172 19.67 -0.36 9.58
CA ARG A 172 20.08 -1.54 10.35
C ARG A 172 20.04 -2.83 9.53
N VAL A 173 19.19 -2.90 8.50
CA VAL A 173 19.01 -4.11 7.69
C VAL A 173 19.55 -3.98 6.26
N SER A 174 19.96 -2.78 5.85
CA SER A 174 20.42 -2.46 4.50
C SER A 174 21.66 -1.58 4.50
N ASN A 175 22.63 -1.91 3.64
CA ASN A 175 23.81 -1.08 3.38
C ASN A 175 23.62 -0.12 2.19
N ASP A 176 22.41 -0.04 1.63
CA ASP A 176 22.08 0.81 0.49
C ASP A 176 22.10 2.30 0.89
N GLN A 177 23.15 2.99 0.43
CA GLN A 177 23.37 4.41 0.73
C GLN A 177 22.38 5.35 0.02
N SER A 178 21.56 4.84 -0.91
CA SER A 178 20.53 5.64 -1.57
C SER A 178 19.48 6.18 -0.59
N ILE A 179 19.40 5.65 0.64
CA ILE A 179 18.55 6.20 1.70
C ILE A 179 18.80 7.70 2.00
N PHE A 180 19.94 8.26 1.57
CA PHE A 180 20.24 9.68 1.71
C PHE A 180 19.95 10.53 0.46
N ALA A 181 19.39 9.92 -0.60
CA ALA A 181 19.26 10.53 -1.94
C ALA A 181 17.87 10.30 -2.57
N TRP A 182 16.81 10.28 -1.75
CA TRP A 182 15.43 9.98 -2.16
C TRP A 182 14.54 11.22 -2.24
#